data_AF-D4HY39-F1
#
_entry.id   AF-D4HY39-F1
#
_cell.length_a   1.000
_cell.length_b   1.000
_cell.length_c   1.000
_cell.angle_alpha   90.00
_cell.angle_beta   90.00
_cell.angle_gamma   90.00
#
_symmetry.space_group_name_H-M   'P 1'
#
loop_
_entity.id
_entity.type
_entity.pdbx_description
1 polymer ?
#
loop_
_entity_poly.entity_id
_entity_poly.type
_entity_poly.pdbx_seq_one_letter_code
_entity_poly.pdbx_strand_id
1 'polypeptide(L)'
;MSLKSDNFQQRIWQIIAAIPHGSVVTYGDVALLAGSPRAARQVGGVLKRLPEGSKLPWHRVINRKGEISLAGDVFVRQRLALLSENIEVSLEGKICLQRYRWQRL
;
A
#
# COMPACT_ATOMS: atom_id res chain seq x y z
N MET A 1 -18.37 -20.16 -19.13
CA MET A 1 -17.40 -19.07 -18.90
C MET A 1 -16.98 -19.13 -17.43
N SER A 2 -15.85 -19.77 -17.12
CA SER A 2 -15.42 -19.98 -15.73
C SER A 2 -14.98 -18.64 -15.13
N LEU A 3 -15.72 -18.13 -14.16
CA LEU A 3 -15.26 -17.06 -13.27
C LEU A 3 -14.05 -17.63 -12.52
N LYS A 4 -12.84 -17.37 -13.01
CA LYS A 4 -11.63 -17.68 -12.24
C LYS A 4 -11.70 -16.84 -10.98
N SER A 5 -11.82 -17.50 -9.83
CA SER A 5 -11.56 -16.86 -8.55
C SER A 5 -10.17 -16.22 -8.63
N ASP A 6 -10.09 -14.90 -8.51
CA ASP A 6 -8.81 -14.20 -8.48
C ASP A 6 -7.93 -14.84 -7.40
N ASN A 7 -6.66 -15.10 -7.70
CA ASN A 7 -5.74 -15.57 -6.68
C ASN A 7 -5.41 -14.42 -5.70
N PHE A 8 -4.82 -14.75 -4.55
CA PHE A 8 -4.52 -13.77 -3.50
C PHE A 8 -3.70 -12.57 -4.00
N GLN A 9 -2.76 -12.80 -4.93
CA GLN A 9 -1.93 -11.75 -5.51
C GLN A 9 -2.73 -10.83 -6.45
N GLN A 10 -3.64 -11.37 -7.26
CA GLN A 10 -4.53 -10.57 -8.11
C GLN A 10 -5.45 -9.67 -7.26
N ARG A 11 -6.00 -10.19 -6.16
CA ARG A 11 -6.79 -9.38 -5.23
C ARG A 11 -5.97 -8.24 -4.62
N ILE A 12 -4.72 -8.51 -4.20
CA ILE A 12 -3.81 -7.45 -3.72
C ILE A 12 -3.65 -6.35 -4.77
N TRP A 13 -3.40 -6.71 -6.03
CA TRP A 13 -3.24 -5.72 -7.10
C TRP A 13 -4.50 -4.89 -7.33
N GLN A 14 -5.67 -5.52 -7.36
CA GLN A 14 -6.95 -4.81 -7.51
C GLN A 14 -7.19 -3.83 -6.36
N ILE A 15 -6.95 -4.27 -5.12
CA ILE A 15 -7.10 -3.43 -3.93
C ILE A 15 -6.16 -2.23 -4.01
N ILE A 16 -4.88 -2.45 -4.31
CA ILE A 16 -3.90 -1.36 -4.35
C ILE A 16 -4.21 -0.39 -5.50
N ALA A 17 -4.62 -0.90 -6.66
CA ALA A 17 -5.04 -0.07 -7.79
C ALA A 17 -6.27 0.80 -7.46
N ALA A 18 -7.13 0.35 -6.54
CA ALA A 18 -8.33 1.05 -6.13
C ALA A 18 -8.10 2.10 -5.01
N ILE A 19 -6.94 2.12 -4.36
CA ILE A 19 -6.66 3.12 -3.31
C ILE A 19 -6.71 4.51 -3.97
N PRO A 20 -7.53 5.47 -3.48
CA PRO A 20 -7.60 6.80 -4.05
C PRO A 20 -6.30 7.60 -3.91
N HIS A 21 -6.11 8.56 -4.80
CA HIS A 21 -5.06 9.58 -4.65
C HIS A 21 -5.24 10.34 -3.33
N GLY A 22 -4.13 10.61 -2.63
CA GLY A 22 -4.14 11.31 -1.35
C GLY A 22 -4.61 10.43 -0.17
N SER A 23 -4.73 9.12 -0.37
CA SER A 23 -5.11 8.16 0.66
C SER A 23 -4.04 7.08 0.86
N VAL A 24 -3.99 6.51 2.07
CA VAL A 24 -3.12 5.39 2.42
C VAL A 24 -3.91 4.24 3.03
N VAL A 25 -3.32 3.05 2.96
CA VAL A 25 -3.78 1.84 3.67
C VAL A 25 -2.60 1.16 4.34
N THR A 26 -2.89 0.31 5.32
CA THR A 26 -1.85 -0.53 5.93
C THR A 26 -1.71 -1.86 5.18
N TYR A 27 -0.55 -2.53 5.29
CA TYR A 27 -0.41 -3.90 4.80
C TYR A 27 -1.46 -4.86 5.37
N GLY A 28 -1.90 -4.62 6.62
CA GLY A 28 -2.96 -5.40 7.26
C GLY A 28 -4.33 -5.17 6.61
N ASP A 29 -4.64 -3.93 6.24
CA ASP A 29 -5.88 -3.58 5.53
C ASP A 29 -5.96 -4.27 4.17
N VAL A 30 -4.87 -4.24 3.40
CA VAL A 30 -4.80 -4.93 2.11
C VAL A 30 -4.97 -6.44 2.30
N ALA A 31 -4.34 -7.03 3.32
CA ALA A 31 -4.44 -8.44 3.61
C ALA A 31 -5.89 -8.85 4.01
N LEU A 32 -6.54 -8.02 4.84
CA LEU A 32 -7.93 -8.17 5.24
C LEU A 32 -8.87 -8.13 4.02
N LEU A 33 -8.77 -7.09 3.20
CA LEU A 33 -9.57 -6.94 1.98
C LEU A 33 -9.31 -8.07 0.97
N ALA A 34 -8.09 -8.59 0.91
CA ALA A 34 -7.73 -9.72 0.04
C ALA A 34 -8.20 -11.08 0.58
N GLY A 35 -8.95 -11.11 1.70
CA GLY A 35 -9.52 -12.32 2.30
C GLY A 35 -8.52 -13.12 3.13
N SER A 36 -7.38 -12.54 3.53
CA SER A 36 -6.39 -13.21 4.38
C SER A 36 -5.84 -12.25 5.44
N PRO A 37 -6.57 -11.99 6.53
CA PRO A 37 -6.23 -10.95 7.52
C PRO A 37 -4.85 -11.09 8.17
N ARG A 38 -4.28 -12.30 8.18
CA ARG A 38 -2.95 -12.58 8.76
C ARG A 38 -1.81 -12.50 7.74
N ALA A 39 -2.09 -12.08 6.51
CA ALA A 39 -1.14 -12.14 5.39
C ALA A 39 -0.43 -10.81 5.06
N ALA A 40 -0.33 -9.88 6.01
CA ALA A 40 0.32 -8.59 5.81
C ALA A 40 1.78 -8.72 5.29
N ARG A 41 2.53 -9.72 5.78
CA ARG A 41 3.89 -9.99 5.30
C ARG A 41 3.91 -10.45 3.85
N GLN A 42 2.92 -11.26 3.43
CA GLN A 42 2.78 -11.69 2.04
C GLN A 42 2.45 -10.50 1.13
N VAL A 43 1.62 -9.54 1.56
CA VAL A 43 1.38 -8.29 0.82
C VAL A 43 2.70 -7.55 0.56
N GLY A 44 3.52 -7.36 1.60
CA GLY A 44 4.85 -6.74 1.44
C GLY A 44 5.76 -7.52 0.49
N GLY A 45 5.71 -8.86 0.54
CA GLY A 45 6.44 -9.72 -0.40
C GLY A 45 5.99 -9.56 -1.85
N VAL A 46 4.68 -9.43 -2.10
CA VAL A 46 4.13 -9.14 -3.44
C VAL A 46 4.60 -7.79 -3.94
N LEU A 47 4.52 -6.75 -3.10
CA LEU A 47 4.96 -5.40 -3.45
C LEU A 47 6.46 -5.30 -3.74
N LYS A 48 7.30 -6.02 -2.99
CA LYS A 48 8.76 -6.07 -3.21
C LYS A 48 9.13 -6.68 -4.57
N ARG A 49 8.28 -7.53 -5.15
CA ARG A 49 8.50 -8.21 -6.43
C ARG A 49 7.85 -7.50 -7.62
N LEU A 50 7.32 -6.29 -7.42
CA LEU A 50 6.80 -5.52 -8.54
C LEU A 50 7.94 -5.21 -9.51
N PRO A 51 7.71 -5.36 -10.84
CA PRO A 51 8.69 -4.96 -11.82
C PRO A 51 8.91 -3.45 -11.75
N GLU A 52 10.12 -3.04 -12.13
CA GLU A 52 10.45 -1.62 -12.26
C GLU A 52 9.49 -0.95 -13.27
N GLY A 53 9.06 0.28 -12.97
CA GLY A 53 8.08 1.00 -13.78
C GLY A 53 6.61 0.56 -13.58
N SER A 54 6.31 -0.30 -12.60
CA SER A 54 4.93 -0.63 -12.23
C SER A 54 4.10 0.63 -11.96
N LYS A 55 2.92 0.71 -12.60
CA LYS A 55 1.95 1.81 -12.41
C LYS A 55 1.08 1.65 -11.17
N LEU A 56 1.23 0.55 -10.44
CA LEU A 56 0.47 0.30 -9.22
C LEU A 56 0.88 1.34 -8.16
N PRO A 57 -0.05 2.01 -7.46
CA PRO A 57 0.28 3.03 -6.45
C PRO A 57 0.76 2.39 -5.14
N TRP A 58 1.84 1.61 -5.22
CA TRP A 58 2.40 0.83 -4.11
C TRP A 58 2.84 1.72 -2.94
N HIS A 59 3.20 2.97 -3.20
CA HIS A 59 3.63 3.95 -2.20
C HIS A 59 2.53 4.29 -1.20
N ARG A 60 1.26 4.05 -1.53
CA ARG A 60 0.10 4.25 -0.65
C ARG A 60 -0.05 3.17 0.42
N VAL A 61 0.77 2.10 0.39
CA VAL A 61 0.75 1.02 1.40
C VAL A 61 1.84 1.22 2.44
N ILE A 62 1.43 1.39 3.70
CA ILE A 62 2.33 1.70 4.83
C ILE A 62 2.13 0.71 5.99
N ASN A 63 2.93 0.82 7.05
CA ASN A 63 2.76 -0.06 8.21
C ASN A 63 1.59 0.37 9.12
N ARG A 64 1.21 -0.51 10.04
CA ARG A 64 0.13 -0.27 11.01
C ARG A 64 0.36 0.88 11.98
N LYS A 65 1.60 1.38 12.11
CA LYS A 65 1.96 2.52 12.94
C LYS A 65 1.84 3.86 12.19
N GLY A 66 1.49 3.83 10.90
CA GLY A 66 1.45 5.02 10.07
C GLY A 66 2.83 5.45 9.59
N GLU A 67 3.75 4.49 9.37
CA GLU A 67 5.13 4.78 8.95
C GLU A 67 5.47 4.05 7.65
N ILE A 68 6.36 4.66 6.87
CA ILE A 68 7.03 4.01 5.73
C ILE A 68 7.88 2.85 6.27
N SER A 69 7.68 1.63 5.76
CA SER A 69 8.44 0.43 6.18
C SER A 69 9.81 0.30 5.53
N LEU A 70 10.05 1.05 4.45
CA LEU A 70 11.20 0.89 3.57
C LEU A 70 12.37 1.78 4.04
N ALA A 71 13.57 1.50 3.55
CA ALA A 71 14.80 2.24 3.87
C ALA A 71 15.55 2.62 2.58
N GLY A 72 16.55 3.49 2.71
CA GLY A 72 17.42 3.94 1.60
C GLY A 72 16.63 4.62 0.48
N ASP A 73 17.04 4.40 -0.77
CA ASP A 73 16.42 5.06 -1.93
C ASP A 73 14.93 4.75 -2.10
N VAL A 74 14.50 3.57 -1.65
CA VAL A 74 13.08 3.18 -1.73
C VAL A 74 12.23 3.96 -0.73
N PHE A 75 12.78 4.27 0.45
CA PHE A 75 12.15 5.20 1.40
C PHE A 75 11.96 6.57 0.76
N VAL A 76 13.02 7.11 0.13
CA VAL A 76 12.97 8.43 -0.51
C VAL A 76 11.92 8.45 -1.62
N ARG A 77 11.89 7.42 -2.48
CA ARG A 77 10.89 7.29 -3.55
C ARG A 77 9.46 7.23 -3.00
N GLN A 78 9.22 6.42 -1.97
CA GLN A 78 7.90 6.31 -1.35
C GLN A 78 7.46 7.64 -0.73
N ARG A 79 8.36 8.30 0.01
CA ARG A 79 8.10 9.59 0.65
C ARG A 79 7.77 10.68 -0.37
N LEU A 80 8.58 10.80 -1.44
CA LEU A 80 8.33 11.79 -2.50
C LEU A 80 7.01 11.53 -3.23
N ALA A 81 6.68 10.26 -3.51
CA ALA A 81 5.41 9.91 -4.15
C ALA A 81 4.21 10.32 -3.27
N LEU A 82 4.25 10.01 -1.97
CA LEU A 82 3.20 10.43 -1.02
C LEU A 82 3.07 11.96 -0.93
N LEU A 83 4.20 12.68 -0.84
CA LEU A 83 4.19 14.15 -0.82
C LEU A 83 3.58 14.74 -2.09
N SER A 84 3.85 14.14 -3.26
CA SER A 84 3.25 14.57 -4.53
C SER A 84 1.73 14.40 -4.56
N GLU A 85 1.19 13.55 -3.70
CA GLU A 85 -0.25 13.37 -3.53
C GLU A 85 -0.88 14.25 -2.43
N ASN A 86 -0.13 15.24 -1.94
CA ASN A 86 -0.50 16.10 -0.81
C ASN A 86 -0.71 15.34 0.51
N ILE A 87 -0.01 14.21 0.69
CA ILE A 87 0.05 13.51 1.98
C ILE A 87 1.24 14.05 2.76
N GLU A 88 0.98 14.58 3.95
CA GLU A 88 2.04 15.03 4.86
C GLU A 88 2.85 13.84 5.38
N VAL A 89 4.17 13.89 5.21
CA VAL A 89 5.10 12.87 5.65
C VAL A 89 6.27 13.52 6.41
N SER A 90 6.51 13.08 7.65
CA SER A 90 7.65 13.57 8.44
C SER A 90 8.99 13.17 7.82
N LEU A 91 10.10 13.69 8.36
CA LEU A 91 11.45 13.30 7.93
C LEU A 91 11.73 11.81 8.23
N GLU A 92 11.13 11.29 9.29
CA GLU A 92 11.21 9.89 9.73
C GLU A 92 10.18 8.99 9.01
N GLY A 93 9.38 9.55 8.10
CA GLY A 93 8.40 8.78 7.33
C GLY A 93 7.06 8.54 8.04
N LYS A 94 6.73 9.32 9.07
CA LYS A 94 5.43 9.23 9.77
C LYS A 94 4.32 9.94 9.02
N ILE A 95 3.14 9.33 9.03
CA ILE A 95 1.91 9.73 8.32
C ILE A 95 0.74 9.61 9.30
N CYS A 96 -0.09 10.64 9.39
CA CYS A 96 -1.27 10.62 10.25
C CYS A 96 -2.39 9.74 9.65
N LEU A 97 -2.49 8.48 10.11
CA LEU A 97 -3.52 7.54 9.65
C LEU A 97 -4.95 8.09 9.84
N GLN A 98 -5.22 8.83 10.91
CA GLN A 98 -6.56 9.40 11.13
C GLN A 98 -6.99 10.34 9.99
N ARG A 99 -6.02 11.02 9.36
CA ARG A 99 -6.28 11.98 8.28
C ARG A 99 -6.31 11.34 6.90
N TYR A 100 -5.39 10.41 6.63
CA TYR A 100 -5.14 9.90 5.28
C TYR A 100 -5.61 8.47 5.04
N ARG A 101 -6.08 7.73 6.07
CA ARG A 101 -6.52 6.35 5.87
C ARG A 101 -7.73 6.30 4.94
N TRP A 102 -7.67 5.43 3.94
CA TRP A 102 -8.79 5.18 3.05
C TRP A 102 -10.00 4.65 3.84
N GLN A 103 -11.09 5.43 3.85
CA GLN A 103 -12.26 5.20 4.72
C GLN A 103 -13.22 4.08 4.26
N ARG A 104 -12.96 3.44 3.10
CA ARG A 104 -13.78 2.33 2.58
C ARG A 104 -13.33 0.95 3.08
N LEU A 105 -12.65 0.89 4.22
CA LEU A 105 -12.21 -0.34 4.87
C LEU A 105 -13.23 -0.83 5.90
#